data_AF-A0A833FUA4-F1
#
_entry.id   AF-A0A833FUA4-F1
#
_cell.length_a   1.000
_cell.length_b   1.000
_cell.length_c   1.000
_cell.angle_alpha   90.00
_cell.angle_beta   90.00
_cell.angle_gamma   90.00
#
_symmetry.space_group_name_H-M   'P 1'
#
loop_
_entity.id
_entity.type
_entity.pdbx_description
1 polymer ?
#
loop_
_entity_poly.entity_id
_entity_poly.type
_entity_poly.pdbx_seq_one_letter_code
_entity_poly.pdbx_strand_id
1 'polypeptide(L)' 'LYLDVLSKVKETFKVPTCAFHVSGEYAMLKNAVHAGWLNYEQGLMEMLIACKRAGADAIITYGAVDAAKLLKDGYE' A
#
# COMPACT_ATOMS: atom_id res chain seq x y z
N LEU A 1 4.31 -5.04 -6.10
CA LEU A 1 3.50 -3.97 -6.70
C LEU A 1 4.16 -3.45 -7.97
N TYR A 2 3.37 -3.28 -9.03
CA TYR A 2 3.81 -2.71 -10.34
C TYR A 2 3.78 -1.17 -10.32
N LEU A 3 4.55 -0.58 -9.40
CA LEU A 3 4.51 0.87 -9.13
C LEU A 3 5.03 1.72 -10.31
N ASP A 4 5.95 1.17 -11.08
CA ASP A 4 6.47 1.76 -12.32
C ASP A 4 5.37 1.92 -13.37
N VAL A 5 4.56 0.87 -13.57
CA VAL A 5 3.42 0.90 -14.49
C VAL A 5 2.38 1.91 -14.02
N LEU A 6 2.05 1.90 -12.73
CA LEU A 6 1.12 2.87 -12.13
C LEU A 6 1.59 4.31 -12.36
N SER A 7 2.87 4.60 -12.11
CA SER A 7 3.47 5.91 -12.34
C SER A 7 3.36 6.32 -13.80
N LYS A 8 3.65 5.39 -14.73
CA LYS A 8 3.58 5.69 -16.17
C LYS A 8 2.15 5.96 -16.62
N VAL A 9 1.18 5.18 -16.13
CA VAL A 9 -0.24 5.39 -16.40
C VAL A 9 -0.72 6.74 -15.85
N LYS A 10 -0.37 7.07 -14.60
CA LYS A 10 -0.75 8.35 -13.99
C LYS A 10 -0.21 9.54 -14.77
N GLU A 11 1.06 9.50 -15.16
CA GLU A 11 1.71 10.54 -15.94
C GLU A 11 1.09 10.71 -17.34
N THR A 12 0.84 9.59 -18.02
CA THR A 12 0.38 9.58 -19.42
C THR A 12 -1.06 10.05 -19.55
N PHE A 13 -1.96 9.48 -18.74
CA PHE A 13 -3.40 9.68 -18.93
C PHE A 13 -3.97 10.79 -18.04
N LYS A 14 -3.30 11.14 -16.93
CA LYS A 14 -3.71 12.21 -16.00
C LYS A 14 -5.15 12.07 -15.46
N VAL A 15 -5.66 10.84 -15.43
CA VAL A 15 -6.97 10.49 -14.85
C VAL A 15 -6.81 9.92 -13.43
N PRO A 16 -7.91 9.77 -12.67
CA PRO A 16 -7.87 9.04 -11.42
C PRO A 16 -7.41 7.59 -11.61
N THR A 17 -6.46 7.12 -10.80
CA THR A 17 -5.94 5.76 -10.81
C THR A 17 -6.14 5.09 -9.46
N CYS A 18 -6.31 3.77 -9.49
CA CYS A 18 -6.43 2.95 -8.30
C CYS A 18 -5.41 1.83 -8.34
N ALA A 19 -4.71 1.60 -7.24
CA ALA A 19 -3.84 0.44 -7.06
C ALA A 19 -4.57 -0.63 -6.24
N PHE A 20 -4.37 -1.92 -6.57
CA PHE A 20 -4.81 -3.02 -5.71
C PHE A 20 -3.59 -3.66 -5.08
N HIS A 21 -3.46 -3.54 -3.76
CA HIS A 21 -2.59 -4.38 -2.94
C HIS A 21 -3.21 -5.77 -2.82
N VAL A 22 -2.76 -6.68 -3.69
CA VAL A 22 -3.44 -7.97 -3.92
C VAL A 22 -3.19 -8.96 -2.78
N SER A 23 -3.94 -10.06 -2.77
CA SER A 23 -3.93 -11.05 -1.70
C SER A 23 -2.54 -11.65 -1.44
N GLY A 24 -1.78 -11.96 -2.48
CA GLY A 24 -0.42 -12.50 -2.36
C GLY A 24 0.56 -11.53 -1.70
N GLU A 25 0.46 -10.24 -2.00
CA GLU A 25 1.30 -9.21 -1.39
C GLU A 25 0.94 -9.00 0.08
N TYR A 26 -0.36 -9.02 0.41
CA TYR A 26 -0.81 -8.93 1.81
C TYR A 26 -0.39 -10.16 2.62
N ALA A 27 -0.51 -11.36 2.04
CA ALA A 27 -0.06 -12.60 2.67
C ALA A 27 1.47 -12.60 2.88
N MET A 28 2.23 -12.09 1.91
CA MET A 28 3.68 -11.94 2.02
C MET A 28 4.06 -11.03 3.20
N LEU A 29 3.41 -9.86 3.34
CA LEU A 29 3.63 -8.98 4.48
C LEU A 29 3.30 -9.68 5.81
N LYS A 30 2.13 -10.33 5.90
CA LYS A 30 1.72 -11.05 7.12
C LYS A 30 2.69 -12.17 7.49
N ASN A 31 3.20 -12.91 6.51
CA ASN A 31 4.17 -13.98 6.73
C ASN A 31 5.52 -13.43 7.21
N ALA A 32 6.00 -12.33 6.62
CA ALA A 32 7.24 -11.70 7.06
C ALA A 32 7.15 -11.18 8.50
N VAL A 33 6.00 -10.63 8.89
CA VAL A 33 5.71 -10.25 10.29
C VAL A 33 5.69 -11.46 11.20
N HIS A 34 5.02 -12.55 10.79
CA HIS A 34 4.96 -13.77 11.57
C HIS A 34 6.34 -14.40 11.80
N ALA A 35 7.22 -14.32 10.80
CA ALA A 35 8.62 -14.75 10.89
C ALA A 35 9.52 -13.79 11.70
N GLY A 36 8.98 -12.66 12.17
CA GLY A 36 9.73 -11.64 12.92
C GLY A 36 10.67 -10.79 12.07
N TRP A 37 10.52 -10.80 10.75
CA TRP A 37 11.42 -10.08 9.83
C TRP A 37 11.03 -8.60 9.66
N LEU A 38 9.75 -8.27 9.85
CA LEU A 38 9.22 -6.93 9.65
C LEU A 38 8.22 -6.56 10.74
N ASN A 39 8.11 -5.26 11.01
CA ASN A 39 7.00 -4.70 11.78
C ASN A 39 5.78 -4.53 10.85
N TYR A 40 4.59 -4.95 11.32
CA TYR A 40 3.39 -4.94 10.49
C TYR A 40 2.93 -3.54 10.11
N GLU A 41 2.89 -2.62 11.08
CA GLU A 41 2.36 -1.27 10.89
C GLU A 41 3.26 -0.49 9.94
N GLN A 42 4.57 -0.55 10.16
CA GLN A 42 5.57 0.06 9.28
C GLN A 42 5.52 -0.52 7.88
N GLY A 43 5.52 -1.85 7.73
CA GLY A 43 5.49 -2.48 6.40
C GLY A 43 4.20 -2.20 5.64
N LEU A 44 3.04 -2.19 6.32
CA LEU A 44 1.76 -1.85 5.71
C LEU A 44 1.76 -0.39 5.23
N MET A 45 2.14 0.54 6.10
CA MET A 45 2.10 1.97 5.79
C MET A 45 3.12 2.35 4.72
N GLU A 46 4.34 1.80 4.77
CA GLU A 46 5.36 2.03 3.74
C GLU A 46 4.84 1.63 2.36
N MET A 47 4.19 0.47 2.26
CA MET A 47 3.64 -0.02 1.00
C MET A 47 2.48 0.86 0.50
N LEU A 48 1.59 1.31 1.38
CA LEU A 48 0.49 2.22 1.01
C LEU A 48 1.01 3.60 0.57
N ILE A 49 2.02 4.13 1.27
CA ILE A 49 2.70 5.38 0.90
C ILE A 49 3.40 5.21 -0.45
N ALA A 50 4.02 4.06 -0.72
CA ALA A 50 4.65 3.78 -2.01
C ALA A 50 3.62 3.79 -3.17
N CYS A 51 2.44 3.20 -2.97
CA CYS A 51 1.32 3.30 -3.93
C CYS A 51 0.88 4.75 -4.14
N LYS A 52 0.70 5.52 -3.06
CA LYS A 52 0.30 6.92 -3.12
C LYS A 52 1.34 7.76 -3.88
N ARG A 53 2.62 7.56 -3.59
CA ARG A 53 3.76 8.20 -4.27
C ARG A 53 3.83 7.84 -5.75
N ALA A 54 3.57 6.59 -6.11
CA ALA A 54 3.51 6.14 -7.50
C ALA A 54 2.31 6.70 -8.28
N GLY A 55 1.40 7.42 -7.61
CA GLY A 55 0.33 8.16 -8.27
C GLY A 55 -1.06 7.58 -8.08
N ALA A 56 -1.26 6.61 -7.19
CA ALA A 56 -2.59 6.12 -6.84
C ALA A 56 -3.43 7.21 -6.16
N ASP A 57 -4.63 7.45 -6.66
CA ASP A 57 -5.62 8.30 -5.99
C ASP A 57 -6.41 7.51 -4.94
N ALA A 58 -6.63 6.22 -5.20
CA ALA A 58 -7.23 5.27 -4.27
C ALA A 58 -6.42 3.96 -4.20
N ILE A 59 -6.49 3.25 -3.07
CA ILE A 59 -5.82 1.97 -2.88
C ILE A 59 -6.83 0.97 -2.34
N ILE A 60 -7.03 -0.13 -3.07
CA ILE A 60 -7.80 -1.28 -2.61
C ILE A 60 -6.84 -2.19 -1.86
N THR A 61 -7.12 -2.48 -0.59
CA THR A 61 -6.27 -3.34 0.22
C THR A 61 -7.04 -4.05 1.33
N TYR A 62 -6.60 -5.27 1.69
CA TYR A 62 -7.06 -5.98 2.87
C TYR A 62 -6.64 -5.29 4.19
N GLY A 63 -5.56 -4.49 4.16
CA GLY A 63 -5.10 -3.72 5.31
C GLY A 63 -5.82 -2.38 5.52
N ALA A 64 -6.91 -2.09 4.81
CA ALA A 64 -7.56 -0.78 4.82
C ALA A 64 -8.01 -0.35 6.23
N VAL A 65 -8.63 -1.26 6.98
CA VAL A 65 -9.13 -0.98 8.34
C VAL A 65 -7.97 -0.74 9.31
N ASP A 66 -6.89 -1.50 9.18
CA ASP A 66 -5.70 -1.35 10.03
C ASP A 66 -5.00 -0.01 9.75
N ALA A 67 -4.77 0.30 8.48
CA ALA A 67 -4.20 1.58 8.08
C ALA A 67 -5.06 2.78 8.54
N ALA A 68 -6.38 2.67 8.45
CA ALA A 68 -7.30 3.71 8.92
C ALA A 68 -7.18 3.95 10.44
N LYS A 69 -6.97 2.90 11.24
CA LYS A 69 -6.71 3.03 12.68
C LYS A 69 -5.38 3.74 12.94
N LEU A 70 -4.31 3.30 12.27
CA LEU A 70 -2.98 3.91 12.41
C LEU A 70 -3.02 5.41 12.08
N LEU A 71 -3.65 5.78 10.96
CA LEU A 71 -3.80 7.19 10.57
C LEU A 71 -4.62 8.00 11.59
N LYS A 72 -5.67 7.40 12.15
CA LYS A 72 -6.48 8.04 13.19
C LYS A 72 -5.69 8.26 14.48
N ASP A 73 -4.81 7.32 14.82
CA ASP A 73 -4.01 7.34 16.04
C ASP A 73 -2.74 8.19 15.91
N GLY A 74 -2.55 8.85 14.75
CA GLY A 74 -1.46 9.80 14.53
C GLY A 74 -0.17 9.16 14.04
N TYR A 75 -0.26 8.11 13.20
CA TYR A 75 0.91 7.52 12.55
C TYR A 75 1.78 8.59 11.86
N GLU A 76 3.01 8.77 12.36
CA GLU A 76 4.02 9.72 11.85
C GLU A 76 4.90 9.11 10.75
#